data_AF-A0AAP0Q4E2-F1
#
_entry.id   AF-A0AAP0Q4E2-F1
#
_cell.length_a   1.000
_cell.length_b   1.000
_cell.length_c   1.000
_cell.angle_alpha   90.00
_cell.angle_beta   90.00
_cell.angle_gamma   90.00
#
_symmetry.space_group_name_H-M   'P 1'
#
loop_
_entity.id
_entity.type
_entity.pdbx_description
1 polymer ?
#
loop_
_entity_poly.entity_id
_entity_poly.type
_entity_poly.pdbx_seq_one_letter_code
_entity_poly.pdbx_strand_id
1 'polypeptide(L)'
;MVEMVASGVYKCDNGFKPGYLTKVEEALNTTCPNSGINARPHIESRLKSLKKDWVIVNDMICGIRHGTSGFGFDSTSNMVTAPEDVWEDYPRNYPEARPWRLKSFPHYENCCIIFGNDRATDEEARAPEDAFEDVNDVHDSSSTSEPLTVPIEEFDATHTSSRTRTTTTDGRGNEAKKRER
;
A
#
# COMPACT_ATOMS: atom_id res chain seq x y z
N MET A 1 8.59 -6.35 -22.06
CA MET A 1 8.19 -4.95 -21.83
C MET A 1 9.17 -3.95 -22.42
N VAL A 2 10.44 -3.90 -21.99
CA VAL A 2 11.43 -2.95 -22.54
C VAL A 2 11.57 -3.05 -24.07
N GLU A 3 11.71 -4.27 -24.61
CA GLU A 3 11.74 -4.52 -26.06
C GLU A 3 10.46 -4.05 -26.79
N MET A 4 9.31 -4.17 -26.12
CA MET A 4 8.01 -3.77 -26.65
C MET A 4 7.90 -2.23 -26.76
N VAL A 5 8.55 -1.49 -25.86
CA VAL A 5 8.75 -0.03 -25.98
C VAL A 5 9.76 0.27 -27.10
N ALA A 6 10.92 -0.39 -27.11
CA ALA A 6 11.98 -0.19 -28.10
C ALA A 6 11.52 -0.45 -29.54
N SER A 7 10.58 -1.38 -29.75
CA SER A 7 9.96 -1.64 -31.06
C SER A 7 9.14 -0.48 -31.63
N GLY A 8 8.71 0.48 -30.79
CA GLY A 8 7.76 1.55 -31.13
C GLY A 8 6.34 1.08 -31.44
N VAL A 9 6.12 -0.20 -31.76
CA VAL A 9 4.81 -0.74 -32.21
C VAL A 9 3.70 -0.52 -31.19
N TYR A 10 3.99 -0.61 -29.88
CA TYR A 10 2.99 -0.57 -28.80
C TYR A 10 3.05 0.68 -27.90
N LYS A 11 4.00 1.59 -28.09
CA LYS A 11 4.04 2.87 -27.37
C LYS A 11 3.07 3.88 -28.02
N CYS A 12 2.47 4.75 -27.23
CA CYS A 12 1.82 5.98 -27.69
C CYS A 12 2.17 7.14 -26.75
N ASP A 13 1.85 8.36 -27.16
CA ASP A 13 2.28 9.60 -26.50
C ASP A 13 1.85 9.66 -25.02
N ASN A 14 0.69 9.08 -24.70
CA ASN A 14 0.13 8.98 -23.34
C ASN A 14 0.15 7.53 -22.80
N GLY A 15 1.15 6.72 -23.17
CA GLY A 15 1.40 5.41 -22.57
C GLY A 15 1.52 4.26 -23.57
N PHE A 16 0.51 3.36 -23.61
CA PHE A 16 0.54 2.10 -24.36
C PHE A 16 -0.72 1.88 -25.20
N LYS A 17 -0.57 1.29 -26.39
CA LYS A 17 -1.68 0.93 -27.28
C LYS A 17 -2.51 -0.23 -26.71
N PRO A 18 -3.83 -0.32 -27.03
CA PRO A 18 -4.66 -1.45 -26.63
C PRO A 18 -4.06 -2.81 -27.00
N GLY A 19 -4.29 -3.81 -26.14
CA GLY A 19 -3.75 -5.17 -26.32
C GLY A 19 -2.30 -5.38 -25.85
N TYR A 20 -1.60 -4.35 -25.38
CA TYR A 20 -0.22 -4.51 -24.88
C TYR A 20 -0.11 -5.54 -23.73
N LEU A 21 -1.10 -5.59 -22.81
CA LEU A 21 -1.12 -6.57 -21.72
C LEU A 21 -1.16 -8.01 -22.24
N THR A 22 -1.95 -8.28 -23.28
CA THR A 22 -2.03 -9.59 -23.93
C THR A 22 -0.71 -9.98 -24.59
N LYS A 23 0.05 -9.01 -25.13
CA LYS A 23 1.39 -9.27 -25.67
C LYS A 23 2.44 -9.56 -24.57
N VAL A 24 2.26 -9.03 -23.36
CA VAL A 24 3.07 -9.39 -22.20
C VAL A 24 2.67 -10.77 -21.66
N GLU A 25 1.38 -11.09 -21.63
CA GLU A 25 0.82 -12.40 -21.28
C GLU A 25 1.31 -13.52 -22.22
N GLU A 26 1.26 -13.30 -23.54
CA GLU A 26 1.86 -14.20 -24.54
C GLU A 26 3.34 -14.47 -24.26
N ALA A 27 4.14 -13.41 -24.07
CA ALA A 27 5.58 -13.53 -23.82
C ALA A 27 5.93 -14.15 -22.46
N LEU A 28 5.08 -13.96 -21.44
CA LEU A 28 5.22 -14.64 -20.15
C LEU A 28 4.81 -16.11 -20.26
N ASN A 29 3.81 -16.47 -21.04
CA ASN A 29 3.43 -17.86 -21.24
C ASN A 29 4.46 -18.65 -22.08
N THR A 30 5.18 -18.00 -23.00
CA THR A 30 6.34 -18.65 -23.69
C THR A 30 7.55 -18.83 -22.78
N THR A 31 7.74 -17.95 -21.79
CA THR A 31 8.91 -17.99 -20.87
C THR A 31 8.65 -18.87 -19.64
N CYS A 32 7.42 -18.81 -19.11
CA CYS A 32 6.96 -19.47 -17.90
C CYS A 32 5.55 -20.07 -18.16
N PRO A 33 5.45 -21.14 -18.96
CA PRO A 33 4.17 -21.77 -19.29
C PRO A 33 3.46 -22.30 -18.04
N ASN A 34 2.11 -22.30 -18.07
CA ASN A 34 1.25 -22.72 -16.96
C ASN A 34 1.42 -21.94 -15.65
N SER A 35 2.04 -20.76 -15.68
CA SER A 35 2.24 -19.90 -14.50
C SER A 35 0.96 -19.27 -13.93
N GLY A 36 -0.15 -19.29 -14.67
CA GLY A 36 -1.42 -18.66 -14.27
C GLY A 36 -1.42 -17.12 -14.29
N ILE A 37 -0.35 -16.49 -14.81
CA ILE A 37 -0.17 -15.04 -14.81
C ILE A 37 -0.88 -14.42 -16.03
N ASN A 38 -2.16 -14.10 -15.85
CA ASN A 38 -2.99 -13.50 -16.91
C ASN A 38 -2.78 -11.97 -17.02
N ALA A 39 -3.07 -11.40 -18.20
CA ALA A 39 -3.09 -9.97 -18.51
C ALA A 39 -3.87 -9.15 -17.47
N ARG A 40 -5.01 -9.71 -17.03
CA ARG A 40 -5.84 -9.19 -15.95
C ARG A 40 -6.20 -10.33 -14.99
N PRO A 41 -6.17 -10.11 -13.66
CA PRO A 41 -5.73 -8.89 -12.97
C PRO A 41 -4.19 -8.75 -12.85
N HIS A 42 -3.43 -9.83 -13.03
CA HIS A 42 -2.06 -9.96 -12.51
C HIS A 42 -1.07 -8.96 -13.13
N ILE A 43 -0.94 -8.94 -14.45
CA ILE A 43 0.05 -8.10 -15.14
C ILE A 43 -0.29 -6.61 -14.98
N GLU A 44 -1.56 -6.23 -15.15
CA GLU A 44 -2.00 -4.85 -14.93
C GLU A 44 -1.77 -4.37 -13.49
N SER A 45 -2.11 -5.20 -12.49
CA SER A 45 -1.89 -4.87 -11.07
C SER A 45 -0.40 -4.68 -10.77
N ARG A 46 0.46 -5.60 -11.21
CA ARG A 46 1.91 -5.48 -11.02
C ARG A 46 2.48 -4.24 -11.70
N LEU A 47 2.01 -3.90 -12.90
CA LEU A 47 2.48 -2.71 -13.63
C LEU A 47 2.03 -1.40 -12.96
N LYS A 48 0.80 -1.33 -12.44
CA LYS A 48 0.31 -0.18 -11.65
C LYS A 48 1.16 0.05 -10.40
N SER A 49 1.42 -1.01 -9.63
CA SER A 49 2.26 -0.93 -8.44
C SER A 49 3.71 -0.57 -8.76
N LEU A 50 4.27 -1.09 -9.87
CA LEU A 50 5.61 -0.68 -10.33
C LEU A 50 5.66 0.78 -10.79
N LYS A 51 4.63 1.34 -11.46
CA LYS A 51 4.60 2.76 -11.81
C LYS A 51 4.51 3.64 -10.55
N LYS A 52 3.71 3.26 -9.54
CA LYS A 52 3.66 3.94 -8.23
C LYS A 52 5.02 3.95 -7.53
N ASP A 53 5.64 2.78 -7.36
CA ASP A 53 6.97 2.64 -6.76
C ASP A 53 8.02 3.46 -7.51
N TRP A 54 8.02 3.40 -8.85
CA TRP A 54 8.96 4.15 -9.69
C TRP A 54 8.77 5.67 -9.60
N VAL A 55 7.54 6.19 -9.57
CA VAL A 55 7.31 7.65 -9.44
C VAL A 55 7.94 8.19 -8.15
N ILE A 56 7.84 7.47 -7.03
CA ILE A 56 8.44 7.90 -5.76
C ILE A 56 9.98 7.96 -5.89
N VAL A 57 10.59 6.87 -6.36
CA VAL A 57 12.05 6.77 -6.53
C VAL A 57 12.57 7.79 -7.55
N ASN A 58 11.86 7.98 -8.65
CA ASN A 58 12.23 8.92 -9.70
C ASN A 58 12.10 10.38 -9.26
N ASP A 59 11.07 10.73 -8.49
CA ASP A 59 10.91 12.10 -7.95
C ASP A 59 12.02 12.47 -6.97
N MET A 60 12.57 11.49 -6.25
CA MET A 60 13.76 11.67 -5.41
C MET A 60 15.00 11.93 -6.26
N ILE A 61 15.33 11.01 -7.18
CA ILE A 61 16.58 11.04 -7.96
C ILE A 61 16.62 12.19 -8.97
N CYS A 62 15.53 12.44 -9.69
CA CYS A 62 15.48 13.47 -10.73
C CYS A 62 15.25 14.89 -10.18
N GLY A 63 15.13 15.06 -8.87
CA GLY A 63 15.03 16.37 -8.23
C GLY A 63 13.74 17.15 -8.50
N ILE A 64 12.68 16.48 -8.96
CA ILE A 64 11.44 17.12 -9.48
C ILE A 64 10.67 17.86 -8.37
N ARG A 65 10.88 17.50 -7.10
CA ARG A 65 10.26 18.13 -5.93
C ARG A 65 11.23 19.03 -5.18
N HIS A 66 10.72 20.03 -4.47
CA HIS A 66 11.55 20.85 -3.59
C HIS A 66 12.21 20.01 -2.47
N GLY A 67 13.46 20.32 -2.12
CA GLY A 67 14.21 19.64 -1.03
C GLY A 67 14.84 18.29 -1.40
N THR A 68 15.01 18.00 -2.70
CA THR A 68 15.53 16.72 -3.24
C THR A 68 17.03 16.72 -3.57
N SER A 69 17.67 17.89 -3.63
CA SER A 69 19.07 18.03 -4.07
C SER A 69 20.03 17.30 -3.12
N GLY A 70 20.50 16.11 -3.53
CA GLY A 70 21.36 15.24 -2.73
C GLY A 70 21.05 13.76 -2.90
N PHE A 71 19.90 13.39 -3.48
CA PHE A 71 19.61 12.02 -3.88
C PHE A 71 20.32 11.58 -5.17
N GLY A 72 20.68 10.31 -5.21
CA GLY A 72 21.15 9.58 -6.38
C GLY A 72 20.70 8.11 -6.33
N PHE A 73 21.19 7.30 -7.26
CA PHE A 73 20.91 5.87 -7.31
C PHE A 73 22.21 5.11 -7.54
N ASP A 74 22.46 4.08 -6.74
CA ASP A 74 23.54 3.14 -6.98
C ASP A 74 22.98 1.91 -7.72
N SER A 75 23.29 1.77 -9.01
CA SER A 75 22.91 0.59 -9.81
C SER A 75 23.58 -0.72 -9.34
N THR A 76 24.57 -0.67 -8.45
CA THR A 76 25.22 -1.87 -7.88
C THR A 76 24.31 -2.53 -6.85
N SER A 77 23.93 -1.82 -5.78
CA SER A 77 22.95 -2.26 -4.78
C SER A 77 21.51 -2.14 -5.26
N ASN A 78 21.28 -1.39 -6.35
CA ASN A 78 19.97 -0.96 -6.84
C ASN A 78 19.19 -0.15 -5.78
N MET A 79 19.86 0.74 -5.05
CA MET A 79 19.27 1.52 -3.95
C MET A 79 19.38 3.02 -4.17
N VAL A 80 18.44 3.76 -3.58
CA VAL A 80 18.52 5.22 -3.49
C VAL A 80 19.61 5.59 -2.50
N THR A 81 20.51 6.50 -2.89
CA THR A 81 21.62 6.99 -2.08
C THR A 81 21.47 8.47 -1.80
N ALA A 82 21.83 8.90 -0.60
CA ALA A 82 21.90 10.30 -0.17
C ALA A 82 22.69 10.38 1.15
N PRO A 83 23.25 11.55 1.52
CA PRO A 83 23.78 11.77 2.86
C PRO A 83 22.67 11.77 3.93
N GLU A 84 23.05 11.65 5.20
CA GLU A 84 22.14 11.40 6.33
C GLU A 84 21.17 12.56 6.58
N ASP A 85 21.62 13.79 6.44
CA ASP A 85 20.84 15.02 6.57
C ASP A 85 19.67 15.08 5.58
N VAL A 86 19.93 14.73 4.32
CA VAL A 86 18.89 14.62 3.27
C VAL A 86 17.89 13.51 3.60
N TRP A 87 18.33 12.41 4.21
CA TRP A 87 17.44 11.34 4.70
C TRP A 87 16.67 11.69 5.98
N GLU A 88 17.14 12.62 6.81
CA GLU A 88 16.40 13.10 7.97
C GLU A 88 15.29 14.09 7.58
N ASP A 89 15.55 15.00 6.62
CA ASP A 89 14.64 16.10 6.27
C ASP A 89 13.64 15.77 5.15
N TYR A 90 14.06 15.11 4.07
CA TYR A 90 13.17 14.81 2.95
C TYR A 90 11.91 14.01 3.37
N PRO A 91 12.01 12.95 4.19
CA PRO A 91 10.86 12.14 4.58
C PRO A 91 9.99 12.76 5.68
N ARG A 92 10.26 14.02 6.09
CA ARG A 92 9.31 14.86 6.85
C ARG A 92 8.19 15.37 5.95
N ASN A 93 8.53 15.76 4.72
CA ASN A 93 7.59 16.28 3.71
C ASN A 93 7.01 15.17 2.82
N TYR A 94 7.77 14.09 2.61
CA TYR A 94 7.40 12.97 1.73
C TYR A 94 7.51 11.63 2.46
N PRO A 95 6.54 11.27 3.32
CA PRO A 95 6.60 10.05 4.13
C PRO A 95 6.63 8.77 3.29
N GLU A 96 6.14 8.80 2.05
CA GLU A 96 6.19 7.68 1.10
C GLU A 96 7.62 7.33 0.66
N ALA A 97 8.58 8.23 0.89
CA ALA A 97 10.00 8.01 0.59
C ALA A 97 10.73 7.10 1.60
N ARG A 98 10.22 7.00 2.85
CA ARG A 98 10.91 6.35 3.99
C ARG A 98 11.40 4.92 3.71
N PRO A 99 10.63 4.02 3.04
CA PRO A 99 11.08 2.65 2.78
C PRO A 99 12.31 2.56 1.88
N TRP A 100 12.49 3.52 0.96
CA TRP A 100 13.53 3.47 -0.08
C TRP A 100 14.96 3.69 0.44
N ARG A 101 15.12 4.08 1.71
CA ARG A 101 16.41 4.09 2.39
C ARG A 101 17.02 2.69 2.57
N LEU A 102 16.18 1.66 2.67
CA LEU A 102 16.59 0.27 2.92
C LEU A 102 16.02 -0.74 1.89
N LYS A 103 15.09 -0.30 1.02
CA LYS A 103 14.46 -1.10 -0.04
C LYS A 103 15.21 -0.92 -1.36
N SER A 104 15.76 -2.00 -1.91
CA SER A 104 16.29 -2.02 -3.28
C SER A 104 15.18 -1.98 -4.33
N PHE A 105 15.46 -1.40 -5.49
CA PHE A 105 14.59 -1.36 -6.67
C PHE A 105 15.29 -1.89 -7.93
N PRO A 106 15.50 -3.22 -8.09
CA PRO A 106 16.26 -3.82 -9.20
C PRO A 106 15.65 -3.69 -10.60
N HIS A 107 14.63 -2.84 -10.75
CA HIS A 107 13.92 -2.56 -12.00
C HIS A 107 13.85 -1.06 -12.30
N TYR A 108 14.56 -0.20 -11.55
CA TYR A 108 14.51 1.26 -11.72
C TYR A 108 14.78 1.68 -13.18
N GLU A 109 15.92 1.26 -13.74
CA GLU A 109 16.34 1.60 -15.10
C GLU A 109 15.32 1.12 -16.16
N ASN A 110 14.81 -0.11 -15.99
CA ASN A 110 13.74 -0.65 -16.85
C ASN A 110 12.45 0.18 -16.74
N CYS A 111 12.10 0.63 -15.54
CA CYS A 111 10.93 1.50 -15.32
C CYS A 111 11.14 2.90 -15.92
N CYS A 112 12.35 3.45 -15.90
CA CYS A 112 12.69 4.69 -16.62
C CYS A 112 12.48 4.53 -18.14
N ILE A 113 12.87 3.41 -18.75
CA ILE A 113 12.63 3.16 -20.18
C ILE A 113 11.13 2.98 -20.47
N ILE A 114 10.38 2.34 -19.58
CA ILE A 114 8.95 2.01 -19.77
C ILE A 114 8.05 3.23 -19.57
N PHE A 115 8.29 4.02 -18.53
CA PHE A 115 7.42 5.09 -18.04
C PHE A 115 8.01 6.50 -18.15
N GLY A 116 9.32 6.68 -18.42
CA GLY A 116 10.00 7.98 -18.40
C GLY A 116 9.32 9.01 -19.30
N ASN A 117 8.96 8.62 -20.51
CA ASN A 117 8.26 9.48 -21.47
C ASN A 117 6.85 9.89 -21.00
N ASP A 118 6.18 9.09 -20.16
CA ASP A 118 4.82 9.43 -19.69
C ASP A 118 4.85 10.69 -18.79
N ARG A 119 5.96 10.92 -18.05
CA ARG A 119 6.08 12.03 -17.09
C ARG A 119 6.35 13.39 -17.71
N ALA A 120 6.68 13.45 -19.01
CA ALA A 120 6.75 14.71 -19.74
C ALA A 120 5.36 15.31 -20.05
N THR A 121 4.29 14.55 -19.81
CA THR A 121 2.91 14.90 -20.18
C THR A 121 1.92 14.80 -18.99
N ASP A 122 2.33 14.31 -17.82
CA ASP A 122 1.44 14.02 -16.68
C ASP A 122 1.48 15.03 -15.49
N GLU A 123 1.96 16.25 -15.73
CA GLU A 123 2.17 17.32 -14.71
C GLU A 123 0.90 17.89 -14.04
N GLU A 124 -0.30 17.39 -14.36
CA GLU A 124 -1.58 17.88 -13.79
C GLU A 124 -2.28 16.85 -12.86
N ALA A 125 -1.74 15.64 -12.71
CA ALA A 125 -2.38 14.55 -11.98
C ALA A 125 -1.88 14.37 -10.53
N ARG A 126 -1.90 15.42 -9.68
CA ARG A 126 -1.46 15.30 -8.28
C ARG A 126 -2.31 16.06 -7.24
N ALA A 127 -3.27 15.35 -6.66
CA ALA A 127 -3.98 15.66 -5.43
C ALA A 127 -3.90 14.44 -4.46
N PRO A 128 -4.13 14.60 -3.14
CA PRO A 128 -3.82 13.58 -2.13
C PRO A 128 -4.82 12.41 -2.05
N GLU A 129 -4.49 11.47 -1.17
CA GLU A 129 -5.23 10.24 -0.88
C GLU A 129 -6.68 10.43 -0.38
N ASP A 130 -7.57 9.49 -0.75
CA ASP A 130 -8.33 8.70 0.25
C ASP A 130 -9.00 7.43 -0.38
N ALA A 131 -9.73 6.68 0.45
CA ALA A 131 -10.58 5.51 0.16
C ALA A 131 -9.86 4.17 -0.12
N PHE A 132 -9.43 3.52 0.98
CA PHE A 132 -9.14 2.07 1.03
C PHE A 132 -10.10 1.35 2.01
N GLU A 133 -11.34 1.12 1.59
CA GLU A 133 -12.21 0.13 2.25
C GLU A 133 -12.14 -1.20 1.48
N ASP A 134 -11.33 -2.13 2.00
CA ASP A 134 -11.28 -3.52 1.53
C ASP A 134 -11.68 -4.45 2.70
N VAL A 135 -12.97 -4.74 2.77
CA VAL A 135 -13.55 -5.78 3.65
C VAL A 135 -14.42 -6.70 2.80
N ASN A 136 -13.76 -7.47 1.94
CA ASN A 136 -14.40 -8.51 1.15
C ASN A 136 -14.70 -9.77 2.00
N ASP A 137 -15.62 -9.65 2.95
CA ASP A 137 -16.12 -10.77 3.76
C ASP A 137 -17.23 -11.52 2.99
N VAL A 138 -16.90 -12.73 2.55
CA VAL A 138 -17.83 -13.64 1.87
C VAL A 138 -17.72 -15.03 2.52
N HIS A 139 -18.37 -15.19 3.67
CA HIS A 139 -18.69 -16.52 4.19
C HIS A 139 -20.13 -16.89 3.82
N ASP A 140 -20.27 -17.66 2.75
CA ASP A 140 -21.56 -18.28 2.37
C ASP A 140 -21.98 -19.34 3.40
N SER A 141 -23.28 -19.60 3.47
CA SER A 141 -23.96 -20.28 4.59
C SER A 141 -24.04 -21.80 4.45
N SER A 142 -23.98 -22.51 5.58
CA SER A 142 -24.41 -23.92 5.68
C SER A 142 -25.18 -24.19 6.98
N SER A 143 -26.49 -23.96 6.89
CA SER A 143 -27.60 -24.64 7.60
C SER A 143 -27.32 -25.53 8.81
N THR A 144 -28.01 -25.24 9.93
CA THR A 144 -28.85 -26.21 10.68
C THR A 144 -29.93 -25.42 11.45
N SER A 145 -31.06 -26.06 11.78
CA SER A 145 -32.34 -25.40 12.12
C SER A 145 -32.58 -25.10 13.61
N GLU A 146 -33.38 -24.05 13.82
CA GLU A 146 -34.47 -23.86 14.80
C GLU A 146 -35.10 -25.15 15.43
N PRO A 147 -35.82 -25.08 16.58
CA PRO A 147 -36.24 -23.88 17.34
C PRO A 147 -36.06 -23.89 18.88
N LEU A 148 -36.33 -22.70 19.44
CA LEU A 148 -36.64 -22.33 20.83
C LEU A 148 -37.26 -23.40 21.76
N THR A 149 -36.80 -23.45 23.03
CA THR A 149 -37.71 -23.60 24.20
C THR A 149 -37.12 -23.05 25.50
N VAL A 150 -37.99 -22.46 26.33
CA VAL A 150 -37.87 -22.04 27.74
C VAL A 150 -39.31 -22.14 28.33
N PRO A 151 -39.58 -22.22 29.67
CA PRO A 151 -38.74 -21.78 30.81
C PRO A 151 -38.88 -22.65 32.11
N ILE A 152 -38.57 -22.03 33.28
CA ILE A 152 -39.17 -22.23 34.64
C ILE A 152 -38.62 -23.34 35.60
N GLU A 153 -38.16 -22.85 36.79
CA GLU A 153 -38.25 -23.39 38.19
C GLU A 153 -37.77 -24.82 38.57
N GLU A 154 -37.29 -25.13 39.80
CA GLU A 154 -36.79 -24.39 40.99
C GLU A 154 -35.99 -25.39 41.90
N PHE A 155 -35.48 -24.94 43.07
CA PHE A 155 -35.15 -25.72 44.28
C PHE A 155 -33.85 -26.58 44.28
N ASP A 156 -33.02 -26.71 45.34
CA ASP A 156 -32.65 -25.86 46.50
C ASP A 156 -31.34 -26.43 47.14
N ALA A 157 -30.83 -25.79 48.20
CA ALA A 157 -30.01 -26.35 49.30
C ALA A 157 -28.47 -26.47 49.14
N THR A 158 -27.81 -25.36 49.50
CA THR A 158 -26.66 -25.29 50.45
C THR A 158 -25.45 -26.25 50.33
N HIS A 159 -24.24 -25.70 50.21
CA HIS A 159 -23.30 -25.62 51.36
C HIS A 159 -22.03 -24.74 51.12
N THR A 160 -21.69 -24.00 52.18
CA THR A 160 -20.44 -23.27 52.56
C THR A 160 -19.10 -23.86 52.04
N SER A 161 -18.00 -23.12 51.81
CA SER A 161 -17.49 -21.98 52.60
C SER A 161 -16.61 -20.92 51.88
N SER A 162 -16.92 -19.65 52.17
CA SER A 162 -16.05 -18.51 52.53
C SER A 162 -14.53 -18.52 52.25
N ARG A 163 -14.05 -17.44 51.59
CA ARG A 163 -13.17 -16.43 52.26
C ARG A 163 -13.23 -15.06 51.57
N THR A 164 -13.06 -13.97 52.34
CA THR A 164 -13.25 -12.57 51.92
C THR A 164 -12.09 -11.64 52.32
N ARG A 165 -11.95 -10.51 51.60
CA ARG A 165 -11.34 -9.18 51.92
C ARG A 165 -11.27 -8.36 50.60
N THR A 166 -11.74 -7.13 50.39
CA THR A 166 -11.87 -5.87 51.20
C THR A 166 -10.51 -5.33 51.68
N THR A 167 -10.13 -4.04 51.63
CA THR A 167 -10.77 -2.70 51.44
C THR A 167 -9.78 -1.76 50.66
N THR A 168 -9.99 -0.52 50.19
CA THR A 168 -11.10 0.43 49.81
C THR A 168 -10.42 1.70 49.18
N THR A 169 -11.13 2.80 48.85
CA THR A 169 -10.64 4.12 48.31
C THR A 169 -10.28 4.13 46.82
N ASP A 170 -10.31 5.21 46.02
CA ASP A 170 -11.06 6.50 46.00
C ASP A 170 -10.92 7.04 44.53
N GLY A 171 -11.60 8.09 44.05
CA GLY A 171 -12.56 9.01 44.67
C GLY A 171 -13.27 9.85 43.60
N ARG A 172 -14.09 10.84 44.02
CA ARG A 172 -15.01 11.57 43.11
C ARG A 172 -14.95 13.08 43.39
N GLY A 173 -14.44 13.88 42.45
CA GLY A 173 -14.52 15.34 42.59
C GLY A 173 -13.81 16.21 41.54
N ASN A 174 -14.61 17.12 40.97
CA ASN A 174 -14.28 18.54 40.72
C ASN A 174 -13.24 18.86 39.61
N GLU A 175 -13.18 20.05 39.02
CA GLU A 175 -14.00 21.25 39.19
C GLU A 175 -14.18 22.02 37.86
N ALA A 176 -15.37 22.58 37.60
CA ALA A 176 -15.60 23.47 36.45
C ALA A 176 -15.85 24.92 36.92
N LYS A 177 -14.79 25.74 36.88
CA LYS A 177 -14.77 27.19 37.12
C LYS A 177 -13.90 27.84 36.03
N LYS A 178 -14.13 29.08 35.56
CA LYS A 178 -15.17 30.07 35.89
C LYS A 178 -15.27 31.11 34.76
N ARG A 179 -16.49 31.58 34.51
CA ARG A 179 -16.94 32.83 33.85
C ARG A 179 -15.88 33.81 33.30
N GLU A 180 -16.15 34.31 32.10
CA GLU A 180 -15.88 35.70 31.73
C GLU A 180 -17.19 36.53 31.86
N ARG A 181 -17.05 37.84 32.08
CA ARG A 181 -18.08 38.82 32.49
C ARG A 181 -18.52 38.71 33.96
#